data_AF-A0A817S5Z1-F1
#
_entry.id   AF-A0A817S5Z1-F1
#
_cell.length_a   1.000
_cell.length_b   1.000
_cell.length_c   1.000
_cell.angle_alpha   90.00
_cell.angle_beta   90.00
_cell.angle_gamma   90.00
#
_symmetry.space_group_name_H-M   'P 1'
#
loop_
_entity.id
_entity.type
_entity.pdbx_description
1 polymer ?
#
loop_
_entity_poly.entity_id
_entity_poly.type
_entity_poly.pdbx_seq_one_letter_code
_entity_poly.pdbx_strand_id
1 'polypeptide(L)'
;IELINPLDYELETSLILFLDAIDGGGEHSRFIINIVIDDMNDMTPSFEHDYYHFITNIQSSSTLSDSTIVGQVHATDPDISTNSLIYSSNSNLFRIDSESGQISLIEPLSINMTDQTITFNVTVSDGEHITQTHVTISIEGLNHRPEFEKSQYFFQINENVPVRTIVGQIIGKDKDLPGTRRGELTYTLRSITPYSEFFFHTSHTGQVLVTRIPDAEQQQIHQFIITVRDHGEFFRRVSFYFR
;
A
#
# COMPACT_ATOMS: atom_id res chain seq x y z
N ILE A 1 -28.95 -48.69 -1.27
CA ILE A 1 -28.84 -47.27 -0.83
C ILE A 1 -28.61 -46.49 -2.11
N GLU A 2 -29.46 -45.51 -2.38
CA GLU A 2 -29.36 -44.65 -3.56
C GLU A 2 -29.21 -43.22 -3.06
N LEU A 3 -28.42 -42.43 -3.78
CA LEU A 3 -28.17 -41.03 -3.45
C LEU A 3 -29.30 -40.17 -4.02
N ILE A 4 -29.92 -39.33 -3.19
CA ILE A 4 -31.01 -38.43 -3.64
C ILE A 4 -30.52 -37.00 -3.94
N ASN A 5 -29.36 -36.62 -3.43
CA ASN A 5 -28.67 -35.34 -3.67
C ASN A 5 -27.16 -35.61 -3.74
N PRO A 6 -26.39 -34.86 -4.54
CA PRO A 6 -24.93 -34.99 -4.55
C PRO A 6 -24.34 -34.79 -3.14
N LEU A 7 -23.26 -35.49 -2.86
CA LEU A 7 -22.45 -35.30 -1.66
C LEU A 7 -21.39 -34.24 -1.94
N ASP A 8 -21.03 -33.51 -0.90
CA ASP A 8 -20.10 -32.38 -0.93
C ASP A 8 -19.33 -32.45 0.40
N TYR A 9 -18.02 -32.67 0.32
CA TYR A 9 -17.17 -32.93 1.48
C TYR A 9 -17.01 -31.66 2.32
N GLU A 10 -16.95 -30.50 1.67
CA GLU A 10 -16.78 -29.16 2.21
C GLU A 10 -18.00 -28.75 3.04
N LEU A 11 -19.17 -29.34 2.75
CA LEU A 11 -20.39 -29.19 3.54
C LEU A 11 -20.50 -30.22 4.68
N GLU A 12 -20.25 -31.50 4.40
CA GLU A 12 -20.42 -32.58 5.37
C GLU A 12 -19.47 -33.75 5.08
N THR A 13 -18.66 -34.15 6.06
CA THR A 13 -17.62 -35.18 5.87
C THR A 13 -18.10 -36.60 6.15
N SER A 14 -19.28 -36.75 6.76
CA SER A 14 -19.86 -38.07 7.05
C SER A 14 -21.36 -38.01 7.30
N LEU A 15 -22.06 -39.10 7.02
CA LEU A 15 -23.50 -39.25 7.26
C LEU A 15 -23.76 -40.47 8.15
N ILE A 16 -24.74 -40.34 9.06
CA ILE A 16 -25.23 -41.45 9.88
C ILE A 16 -26.66 -41.78 9.44
N LEU A 17 -26.86 -42.98 8.90
CA LEU A 17 -28.18 -43.48 8.53
C LEU A 17 -28.65 -44.51 9.54
N PHE A 18 -29.91 -44.39 9.95
CA PHE A 18 -30.60 -45.37 10.79
C PHE A 18 -31.51 -46.23 9.91
N LEU A 19 -31.28 -47.53 9.91
CA LEU A 19 -32.12 -48.52 9.25
C LEU A 19 -32.93 -49.25 10.31
N ASP A 20 -34.23 -48.92 10.40
CA ASP A 20 -35.18 -49.61 11.26
C ASP A 20 -35.88 -50.73 10.48
N ALA A 21 -35.80 -51.96 10.99
CA ALA A 21 -36.55 -53.10 10.50
C ALA A 21 -37.68 -53.41 11.49
N ILE A 22 -38.93 -53.34 11.05
CA ILE A 22 -40.12 -53.58 11.88
C ILE A 22 -40.83 -54.84 11.36
N ASP A 23 -41.17 -55.78 12.24
CA ASP A 23 -41.93 -56.97 11.86
C ASP A 23 -43.45 -56.72 11.82
N GLY A 24 -44.22 -57.69 11.33
CA GLY A 24 -45.68 -57.59 11.24
C GLY A 24 -46.41 -57.53 12.60
N GLY A 25 -45.70 -57.78 13.71
CA GLY A 25 -46.20 -57.70 15.09
C GLY A 25 -45.84 -56.39 15.81
N GLY A 26 -44.95 -55.57 15.23
CA GLY A 26 -44.55 -54.25 15.76
C GLY A 26 -43.20 -54.23 16.49
N GLU A 27 -42.47 -55.35 16.56
CA GLU A 27 -41.11 -55.37 17.09
C GLU A 27 -40.15 -54.73 16.08
N HIS A 28 -39.17 -53.96 16.56
CA HIS A 28 -38.20 -53.31 15.68
C HIS A 28 -36.75 -53.51 16.10
N SER A 29 -35.86 -53.57 15.11
CA SER A 29 -34.41 -53.58 15.26
C SER A 29 -33.80 -52.45 14.46
N ARG A 30 -32.78 -51.79 15.03
CA ARG A 30 -32.09 -50.66 14.40
C ARG A 30 -30.67 -51.04 14.04
N PHE A 31 -30.29 -50.77 12.79
CA PHE A 31 -28.92 -50.84 12.31
C PHE A 31 -28.42 -49.43 11.97
N ILE A 32 -27.18 -49.12 12.32
CA ILE A 32 -26.56 -47.81 12.08
C ILE A 32 -25.53 -47.96 10.97
N ILE A 33 -25.63 -47.13 9.94
CA ILE A 33 -24.69 -47.07 8.82
C ILE A 33 -23.94 -45.75 8.92
N ASN A 34 -22.62 -45.81 9.07
CA ASN A 34 -21.76 -44.65 8.99
C ASN A 34 -21.18 -44.58 7.57
N ILE A 35 -21.46 -43.51 6.86
CA ILE A 35 -20.92 -43.22 5.54
C ILE A 35 -19.87 -42.14 5.74
N VAL A 36 -18.63 -42.41 5.35
CA VAL A 36 -17.57 -41.40 5.27
C VAL A 36 -17.52 -40.91 3.82
N ILE A 37 -17.40 -39.60 3.65
CA ILE A 37 -17.31 -38.97 2.34
C ILE A 37 -15.83 -38.77 2.04
N ASP A 38 -15.41 -39.22 0.86
CA ASP A 38 -14.05 -38.99 0.37
C ASP A 38 -14.00 -37.58 -0.22
N ASP A 39 -12.99 -36.83 0.19
CA ASP A 39 -12.69 -35.50 -0.31
C ASP A 39 -12.13 -35.57 -1.74
N MET A 40 -12.59 -34.66 -2.59
CA MET A 40 -12.20 -34.51 -3.99
C MET A 40 -11.72 -33.07 -4.20
N ASN A 41 -10.71 -32.87 -5.04
CA ASN A 41 -10.25 -31.53 -5.39
C ASN A 41 -11.24 -30.85 -6.34
N ASP A 42 -12.34 -30.31 -5.84
CA ASP A 42 -13.40 -29.66 -6.62
C ASP A 42 -13.60 -28.17 -6.27
N MET A 43 -12.83 -27.65 -5.31
CA MET A 43 -12.64 -26.23 -5.09
C MET A 43 -11.44 -25.72 -5.88
N THR A 44 -11.36 -24.40 -5.99
CA THR A 44 -10.30 -23.72 -6.73
C THR A 44 -9.50 -22.85 -5.76
N PRO A 45 -8.16 -22.84 -5.85
CA PRO A 45 -7.33 -22.02 -4.98
C PRO A 45 -7.73 -20.55 -5.07
N SER A 46 -7.65 -19.83 -3.95
CA SER A 46 -7.98 -18.40 -3.89
C SER A 46 -6.88 -17.60 -3.19
N PHE A 47 -6.52 -16.45 -3.76
CA PHE A 47 -5.60 -15.52 -3.11
C PHE A 47 -6.32 -14.74 -2.00
N GLU A 48 -5.59 -14.37 -0.95
CA GLU A 48 -6.11 -13.55 0.15
C GLU A 48 -6.56 -12.15 -0.31
N HIS A 49 -5.94 -11.63 -1.38
CA HIS A 49 -6.22 -10.32 -1.95
C HIS A 49 -6.38 -10.39 -3.48
N ASP A 50 -7.27 -9.56 -4.03
CA ASP A 50 -7.48 -9.44 -5.48
C ASP A 50 -6.22 -8.97 -6.23
N TYR A 51 -5.39 -8.16 -5.56
CA TYR A 51 -4.10 -7.68 -6.04
C TYR A 51 -3.15 -7.38 -4.87
N TYR A 52 -1.84 -7.45 -5.12
CA TYR A 52 -0.81 -7.14 -4.13
C TYR A 52 0.05 -5.96 -4.59
N HIS A 53 0.38 -5.06 -3.66
CA HIS A 53 1.32 -3.95 -3.90
C HIS A 53 2.43 -3.94 -2.85
N PHE A 54 3.66 -4.14 -3.31
CA PHE A 54 4.85 -4.08 -2.48
C PHE A 54 5.76 -2.91 -2.87
N ILE A 55 6.59 -2.47 -1.93
CA ILE A 55 7.58 -1.40 -2.13
C ILE A 55 8.94 -1.95 -1.75
N THR A 56 9.93 -1.79 -2.63
CA THR A 56 11.33 -2.16 -2.37
C THR A 56 12.24 -0.96 -2.59
N ASN A 57 13.26 -0.80 -1.73
CA ASN A 57 14.13 0.38 -1.73
C ASN A 57 15.55 0.04 -2.19
N ILE A 58 16.09 0.82 -3.13
CA ILE A 58 17.50 0.81 -3.52
C ILE A 58 18.23 1.88 -2.69
N GLN A 59 19.02 1.47 -1.70
CA GLN A 59 19.87 2.41 -0.95
C GLN A 59 21.15 2.73 -1.72
N SER A 60 21.59 3.98 -1.63
CA SER A 60 22.75 4.51 -2.35
C SER A 60 24.06 3.86 -1.91
N SER A 61 24.42 2.73 -2.54
CA SER A 61 25.79 2.22 -2.78
C SER A 61 25.86 0.71 -2.98
N SER A 62 24.75 -0.03 -2.90
CA SER A 62 24.78 -1.48 -3.13
C SER A 62 23.61 -1.93 -3.98
N THR A 63 23.95 -2.73 -4.99
CA THR A 63 23.06 -3.69 -5.65
C THR A 63 22.30 -4.47 -4.58
N LEU A 64 20.96 -4.46 -4.60
CA LEU A 64 20.18 -5.41 -3.81
C LEU A 64 20.61 -6.82 -4.22
N SER A 65 20.93 -7.71 -3.28
CA SER A 65 21.34 -9.06 -3.66
C SER A 65 20.19 -9.77 -4.39
N ASP A 66 20.55 -10.73 -5.24
CA ASP A 66 19.70 -11.71 -5.93
C ASP A 66 18.86 -12.60 -4.97
N SER A 67 18.79 -12.27 -3.69
CA SER A 67 18.04 -12.96 -2.63
C SER A 67 17.18 -12.01 -1.81
N THR A 68 17.14 -10.73 -2.16
CA THR A 68 16.32 -9.74 -1.47
C THR A 68 14.84 -10.10 -1.62
N ILE A 69 14.18 -10.30 -0.49
CA ILE A 69 12.75 -10.54 -0.40
C ILE A 69 12.04 -9.21 -0.58
N VAL A 70 11.11 -9.15 -1.53
CA VAL A 70 10.36 -7.92 -1.85
C VAL A 70 8.90 -7.99 -1.42
N GLY A 71 8.37 -9.19 -1.20
CA GLY A 71 7.01 -9.42 -0.75
C GLY A 71 6.69 -10.91 -0.66
N GLN A 72 5.47 -11.22 -0.25
CA GLN A 72 4.96 -12.60 -0.21
C GLN A 72 3.47 -12.55 -0.49
N VAL A 73 3.00 -13.44 -1.37
CA VAL A 73 1.57 -13.65 -1.60
C VAL A 73 1.11 -14.88 -0.84
N HIS A 74 -0.20 -14.97 -0.61
CA HIS A 74 -0.79 -16.10 0.10
C HIS A 74 -2.09 -16.50 -0.59
N ALA A 75 -2.24 -17.80 -0.80
CA ALA A 75 -3.44 -18.43 -1.30
C ALA A 75 -3.85 -19.60 -0.41
N THR A 76 -5.14 -19.91 -0.43
CA THR A 76 -5.75 -20.99 0.33
C THR A 76 -6.64 -21.83 -0.57
N ASP A 77 -6.72 -23.11 -0.25
CA ASP A 77 -7.64 -24.06 -0.85
C ASP A 77 -8.39 -24.78 0.28
N PRO A 78 -9.74 -24.84 0.25
CA PRO A 78 -10.52 -25.58 1.23
C PRO A 78 -10.30 -27.09 1.19
N ASP A 79 -9.92 -27.65 0.04
CA ASP A 79 -9.85 -29.09 -0.17
C ASP A 79 -8.69 -29.68 0.64
N ILE A 80 -8.97 -30.67 1.48
CA ILE A 80 -7.96 -31.37 2.29
C ILE A 80 -7.12 -32.31 1.42
N SER A 81 -7.71 -32.82 0.35
CA SER A 81 -7.10 -33.69 -0.65
C SER A 81 -5.98 -33.00 -1.45
N THR A 82 -5.94 -31.66 -1.42
CA THR A 82 -4.91 -30.86 -2.07
C THR A 82 -3.58 -30.93 -1.33
N ASN A 83 -2.62 -31.64 -1.93
CA ASN A 83 -1.36 -31.97 -1.29
C ASN A 83 -0.42 -30.76 -1.08
N SER A 84 -0.47 -29.74 -1.95
CA SER A 84 0.30 -28.48 -1.83
C SER A 84 -0.08 -27.48 -2.92
N LEU A 85 -0.23 -26.21 -2.53
CA LEU A 85 -0.35 -25.11 -3.48
C LEU A 85 1.02 -24.73 -4.06
N ILE A 86 1.11 -24.65 -5.38
CA ILE A 86 2.32 -24.35 -6.13
C ILE A 86 2.22 -22.96 -6.76
N TYR A 87 3.08 -22.05 -6.33
CA TYR A 87 3.16 -20.69 -6.84
C TYR A 87 4.11 -20.57 -8.04
N SER A 88 3.76 -19.72 -9.00
CA SER A 88 4.60 -19.37 -10.15
C SER A 88 4.36 -17.92 -10.61
N SER A 89 5.36 -17.30 -11.23
CA SER A 89 5.26 -15.93 -11.75
C SER A 89 5.68 -15.86 -13.21
N ASN A 90 5.11 -14.89 -13.95
CA ASN A 90 5.53 -14.62 -15.33
C ASN A 90 6.55 -13.46 -15.44
N SER A 91 7.17 -13.09 -14.31
CA SER A 91 8.12 -11.98 -14.25
C SER A 91 9.52 -12.41 -14.65
N ASN A 92 10.21 -11.54 -15.40
CA ASN A 92 11.63 -11.73 -15.75
C ASN A 92 12.59 -11.11 -14.72
N LEU A 93 12.07 -10.38 -13.72
CA LEU A 93 12.89 -9.67 -12.72
C LEU A 93 12.70 -10.22 -11.31
N PHE A 94 11.56 -10.87 -11.06
CA PHE A 94 11.18 -11.41 -9.76
C PHE A 94 10.89 -12.89 -9.88
N ARG A 95 11.55 -13.70 -9.04
CA ARG A 95 11.20 -15.10 -8.84
C ARG A 95 10.25 -15.22 -7.65
N ILE A 96 9.43 -16.25 -7.66
CA ILE A 96 8.58 -16.63 -6.54
C ILE A 96 8.98 -18.03 -6.07
N ASP A 97 9.08 -18.20 -4.77
CA ASP A 97 9.24 -19.51 -4.16
C ASP A 97 7.93 -20.30 -4.28
N SER A 98 8.02 -21.51 -4.82
CA SER A 98 6.85 -22.28 -5.24
C SER A 98 6.01 -22.80 -4.08
N GLU A 99 6.56 -22.88 -2.87
CA GLU A 99 5.84 -23.41 -1.69
C GLU A 99 5.34 -22.29 -0.78
N SER A 100 6.18 -21.27 -0.56
CA SER A 100 5.85 -20.17 0.37
C SER A 100 5.17 -18.98 -0.28
N GLY A 101 5.22 -18.84 -1.61
CA GLY A 101 4.73 -17.65 -2.30
C GLY A 101 5.61 -16.41 -2.10
N GLN A 102 6.82 -16.59 -1.53
CA GLN A 102 7.76 -15.51 -1.27
C GLN A 102 8.38 -15.00 -2.57
N ILE A 103 8.34 -13.69 -2.80
CA ILE A 103 8.85 -13.03 -4.00
C ILE A 103 10.22 -12.43 -3.70
N SER A 104 11.21 -12.74 -4.54
CA SER A 104 12.55 -12.19 -4.45
C SER A 104 13.11 -11.77 -5.81
N LEU A 105 14.15 -10.96 -5.81
CA LEU A 105 14.84 -10.56 -7.03
C LEU A 105 15.52 -11.76 -7.72
N ILE A 106 15.54 -11.76 -9.05
CA ILE A 106 16.35 -12.69 -9.86
C ILE A 106 17.77 -12.17 -9.97
N GLU A 107 17.90 -10.89 -10.32
CA GLU A 107 19.16 -10.17 -10.41
C GLU A 107 19.10 -8.89 -9.58
N PRO A 108 20.25 -8.35 -9.17
CA PRO A 108 20.27 -7.07 -8.50
C PRO A 108 19.62 -5.94 -9.28
N LEU A 109 18.80 -5.14 -8.59
CA LEU A 109 18.26 -3.92 -9.17
C LEU A 109 19.35 -2.85 -9.31
N SER A 110 19.45 -2.28 -10.52
CA SER A 110 20.31 -1.14 -10.78
C SER A 110 19.64 0.17 -10.36
N ILE A 111 20.44 1.19 -10.04
CA ILE A 111 19.93 2.52 -9.68
C ILE A 111 19.09 3.17 -10.80
N ASN A 112 19.22 2.72 -12.05
CA ASN A 112 18.41 3.22 -13.17
C ASN A 112 16.95 2.70 -13.14
N MET A 113 16.66 1.68 -12.31
CA MET A 113 15.31 1.15 -12.09
C MET A 113 14.57 1.89 -10.96
N THR A 114 15.20 2.90 -10.36
CA THR A 114 14.61 3.76 -9.34
C THR A 114 13.37 4.48 -9.85
N ASP A 115 12.36 4.62 -9.00
CA ASP A 115 11.07 5.27 -9.26
C ASP A 115 10.22 4.59 -10.35
N GLN A 116 10.47 3.30 -10.61
CA GLN A 116 9.67 2.50 -11.53
C GLN A 116 8.66 1.63 -10.79
N THR A 117 7.55 1.33 -11.47
CA THR A 117 6.55 0.39 -10.99
C THR A 117 6.43 -0.77 -11.98
N ILE A 118 6.58 -1.99 -11.47
CA ILE A 118 6.57 -3.21 -12.27
C ILE A 118 5.35 -4.03 -11.88
N THR A 119 4.52 -4.41 -12.85
CA THR A 119 3.33 -5.25 -12.61
C THR A 119 3.48 -6.56 -13.38
N PHE A 120 3.18 -7.67 -12.72
CA PHE A 120 3.25 -9.01 -13.30
C PHE A 120 2.16 -9.91 -12.67
N ASN A 121 1.97 -11.09 -13.26
CA ASN A 121 0.99 -12.06 -12.79
C ASN A 121 1.67 -13.12 -11.93
N VAL A 122 1.01 -13.47 -10.84
CA VAL A 122 1.31 -14.66 -10.04
C VAL A 122 0.18 -15.65 -10.20
N THR A 123 0.52 -16.91 -10.42
CA THR A 123 -0.41 -18.03 -10.54
C THR A 123 -0.19 -18.97 -9.37
N VAL A 124 -1.27 -19.47 -8.79
CA VAL A 124 -1.24 -20.58 -7.83
C VAL A 124 -2.01 -21.76 -8.42
N SER A 125 -1.49 -22.97 -8.20
CA SER A 125 -2.03 -24.23 -8.72
C SER A 125 -2.09 -25.26 -7.59
N ASP A 126 -3.22 -25.94 -7.43
CA ASP A 126 -3.35 -27.14 -6.57
C ASP A 126 -2.92 -28.44 -7.31
N GLY A 127 -2.77 -28.37 -8.64
CA GLY A 127 -2.45 -29.50 -9.52
C GLY A 127 -3.51 -29.74 -10.60
N GLU A 128 -4.74 -29.27 -10.41
CA GLU A 128 -5.88 -29.41 -11.32
C GLU A 128 -6.50 -28.06 -11.68
N HIS A 129 -6.68 -27.19 -10.70
CA HIS A 129 -7.20 -25.83 -10.83
C HIS A 129 -6.09 -24.79 -10.67
N ILE A 130 -6.28 -23.64 -11.32
CA ILE A 130 -5.36 -22.52 -11.26
C ILE A 130 -6.10 -21.21 -11.03
N THR A 131 -5.48 -20.33 -10.25
CA THR A 131 -5.94 -18.95 -10.04
C THR A 131 -4.81 -17.98 -10.25
N GLN A 132 -5.10 -16.81 -10.79
CA GLN A 132 -4.13 -15.76 -11.06
C GLN A 132 -4.48 -14.46 -10.34
N THR A 133 -3.46 -13.75 -9.87
CA THR A 133 -3.55 -12.38 -9.32
C THR A 133 -2.46 -11.49 -9.92
N HIS A 134 -2.64 -10.18 -9.78
CA HIS A 134 -1.66 -9.18 -10.17
C HIS A 134 -0.83 -8.74 -8.97
N VAL A 135 0.50 -8.70 -9.15
CA VAL A 135 1.44 -8.15 -8.18
C VAL A 135 2.12 -6.94 -8.79
N THR A 136 2.06 -5.83 -8.07
CA THR A 136 2.74 -4.58 -8.39
C THR A 136 3.88 -4.34 -7.40
N ILE A 137 5.08 -4.05 -7.91
CA ILE A 137 6.25 -3.71 -7.10
C ILE A 137 6.72 -2.31 -7.50
N SER A 138 6.68 -1.38 -6.55
CA SER A 138 7.27 -0.04 -6.70
C SER A 138 8.72 -0.08 -6.22
N ILE A 139 9.64 0.23 -7.12
CA ILE A 139 11.07 0.32 -6.84
C ILE A 139 11.38 1.76 -6.50
N GLU A 140 11.73 1.96 -5.25
CA GLU A 140 11.95 3.26 -4.67
C GLU A 140 13.48 3.47 -4.48
N GLY A 141 14.03 4.64 -4.82
CA GLY A 141 15.45 4.96 -4.61
C GLY A 141 15.75 5.56 -3.25
N LEU A 142 16.85 6.32 -3.17
CA LEU A 142 17.14 7.14 -1.99
C LEU A 142 16.19 8.32 -1.93
N ASN A 143 15.45 8.46 -0.83
CA ASN A 143 14.69 9.68 -0.53
C ASN A 143 15.68 10.85 -0.35
N HIS A 144 15.55 11.89 -1.16
CA HIS A 144 16.34 13.09 -1.04
C HIS A 144 15.70 14.05 -0.03
N ARG A 145 16.50 14.98 0.50
CA ARG A 145 15.97 15.99 1.41
C ARG A 145 15.47 17.16 0.57
N PRO A 146 14.30 17.72 0.88
CA PRO A 146 13.82 18.91 0.21
C PRO A 146 14.78 20.07 0.49
N GLU A 147 14.96 20.93 -0.49
CA GLU A 147 15.78 22.13 -0.42
C GLU A 147 14.93 23.35 -0.75
N PHE A 148 15.19 24.47 -0.09
CA PHE A 148 14.57 25.74 -0.48
C PHE A 148 15.31 26.33 -1.66
N GLU A 149 14.58 26.93 -2.59
CA GLU A 149 15.18 27.63 -3.72
C GLU A 149 16.07 28.80 -3.29
N LYS A 150 15.74 29.44 -2.16
CA LYS A 150 16.52 30.54 -1.57
C LYS A 150 16.89 30.20 -0.12
N SER A 151 18.05 30.68 0.31
CA SER A 151 18.51 30.57 1.70
C SER A 151 17.74 31.48 2.67
N GLN A 152 17.13 32.56 2.16
CA GLN A 152 16.34 33.52 2.90
C GLN A 152 15.19 34.06 2.05
N TYR A 153 14.05 34.34 2.68
CA TYR A 153 12.90 34.96 2.05
C TYR A 153 12.50 36.21 2.83
N PHE A 154 12.18 37.28 2.11
CA PHE A 154 11.58 38.50 2.64
C PHE A 154 10.56 39.00 1.62
N PHE A 155 9.46 39.57 2.11
CA PHE A 155 8.41 40.10 1.28
C PHE A 155 7.97 41.45 1.82
N GLN A 156 7.53 42.35 0.94
CA GLN A 156 6.92 43.62 1.31
C GLN A 156 5.43 43.58 1.07
N ILE A 157 4.66 44.05 2.04
CA ILE A 157 3.20 44.06 2.01
C ILE A 157 2.69 45.45 2.35
N ASN A 158 1.68 45.91 1.62
CA ASN A 158 0.96 47.14 1.96
C ASN A 158 -0.18 46.79 2.92
N GLU A 159 -0.40 47.57 3.98
CA GLU A 159 -1.52 47.40 4.90
C GLU A 159 -2.90 47.51 4.21
N ASN A 160 -2.99 48.14 3.04
CA ASN A 160 -4.23 48.24 2.27
C ASN A 160 -4.42 47.09 1.27
N VAL A 161 -3.64 46.01 1.42
CA VAL A 161 -3.72 44.87 0.51
C VAL A 161 -5.06 44.12 0.69
N PRO A 162 -5.77 43.79 -0.40
CA PRO A 162 -7.00 43.01 -0.33
C PRO A 162 -6.76 41.63 0.30
N VAL A 163 -7.77 41.14 1.04
CA VAL A 163 -7.81 39.75 1.51
C VAL A 163 -7.76 38.80 0.30
N ARG A 164 -7.11 37.64 0.48
CA ARG A 164 -6.76 36.62 -0.54
C ARG A 164 -5.65 37.02 -1.51
N THR A 165 -4.98 38.16 -1.30
CA THR A 165 -3.78 38.50 -2.08
C THR A 165 -2.64 37.56 -1.72
N ILE A 166 -1.92 37.07 -2.74
CA ILE A 166 -0.68 36.33 -2.60
C ILE A 166 0.44 37.35 -2.35
N VAL A 167 1.05 37.28 -1.18
CA VAL A 167 2.12 38.22 -0.75
C VAL A 167 3.52 37.67 -0.98
N GLY A 168 3.61 36.37 -1.22
CA GLY A 168 4.87 35.70 -1.53
C GLY A 168 4.64 34.25 -1.84
N GLN A 169 5.66 33.62 -2.42
CA GLN A 169 5.71 32.17 -2.59
C GLN A 169 7.07 31.67 -2.14
N ILE A 170 7.05 30.62 -1.33
CA ILE A 170 8.24 29.91 -0.90
C ILE A 170 8.26 28.60 -1.66
N ILE A 171 9.33 28.39 -2.43
CA ILE A 171 9.47 27.25 -3.33
C ILE A 171 10.46 26.28 -2.72
N GLY A 172 9.97 25.09 -2.37
CA GLY A 172 10.77 23.90 -2.11
C GLY A 172 11.03 23.14 -3.41
N LYS A 173 12.20 22.51 -3.51
CA LYS A 173 12.57 21.60 -4.59
C LYS A 173 13.03 20.29 -3.96
N ASP A 174 12.63 19.19 -4.56
CA ASP A 174 13.14 17.86 -4.24
C ASP A 174 13.80 17.26 -5.48
N LYS A 175 14.80 16.39 -5.26
CA LYS A 175 15.48 15.66 -6.34
C LYS A 175 14.76 14.35 -6.66
N ASP A 176 13.84 13.90 -5.81
CA ASP A 176 13.00 12.73 -6.06
C ASP A 176 12.00 12.96 -7.20
N LEU A 177 11.57 11.86 -7.84
CA LEU A 177 10.67 11.94 -8.99
C LEU A 177 9.34 12.65 -8.63
N PRO A 178 8.94 13.71 -9.37
CA PRO A 178 7.68 14.40 -9.13
C PRO A 178 6.47 13.47 -9.24
N GLY A 179 5.47 13.67 -8.37
CA GLY A 179 4.24 12.86 -8.34
C GLY A 179 4.38 11.53 -7.58
N THR A 180 5.57 11.21 -7.07
CA THR A 180 5.76 10.15 -6.07
C THR A 180 5.54 10.70 -4.67
N ARG A 181 5.28 9.83 -3.69
CA ARG A 181 5.19 10.19 -2.26
C ARG A 181 6.42 10.96 -1.77
N ARG A 182 7.59 10.76 -2.37
CA ARG A 182 8.86 11.39 -1.99
C ARG A 182 9.12 12.71 -2.71
N GLY A 183 8.74 12.80 -3.98
CA GLY A 183 8.83 14.06 -4.73
C GLY A 183 7.72 15.06 -4.41
N GLU A 184 6.61 14.64 -3.80
CA GLU A 184 5.51 15.52 -3.44
C GLU A 184 5.79 16.28 -2.14
N LEU A 185 5.75 17.61 -2.22
CA LEU A 185 6.10 18.51 -1.12
C LEU A 185 4.86 19.14 -0.48
N THR A 186 4.80 19.07 0.85
CA THR A 186 3.82 19.79 1.66
C THR A 186 4.43 20.96 2.40
N TYR A 187 3.64 22.03 2.51
CA TYR A 187 4.04 23.30 3.11
C TYR A 187 3.21 23.55 4.36
N THR A 188 3.88 23.79 5.48
CA THR A 188 3.22 24.18 6.73
C THR A 188 3.81 25.47 7.27
N LEU A 189 2.94 26.43 7.55
CA LEU A 189 3.30 27.76 8.02
C LEU A 189 3.08 27.85 9.53
N ARG A 190 4.08 28.33 10.26
CA ARG A 190 4.02 28.59 11.69
C ARG A 190 4.45 30.02 11.98
N SER A 191 3.60 30.76 12.67
CA SER A 191 3.95 32.10 13.12
C SER A 191 5.02 32.10 14.22
N ILE A 192 5.96 33.03 14.15
CA ILE A 192 6.87 33.39 15.25
C ILE A 192 6.31 34.63 15.96
N THR A 193 5.87 35.63 15.20
CA THR A 193 5.25 36.84 15.74
C THR A 193 3.85 36.50 16.28
N PRO A 194 3.52 36.82 17.55
CA PRO A 194 2.20 36.53 18.11
C PRO A 194 1.05 37.02 17.22
N TYR A 195 -0.01 36.22 17.13
CA TYR A 195 -1.25 36.52 16.40
C TYR A 195 -1.13 36.65 14.87
N SER A 196 0.08 36.56 14.29
CA SER A 196 0.26 36.74 12.84
C SER A 196 -0.33 35.58 12.01
N GLU A 197 -0.56 34.42 12.63
CA GLU A 197 -1.30 33.29 12.07
C GLU A 197 -2.76 33.62 11.70
N PHE A 198 -3.35 34.68 12.26
CA PHE A 198 -4.72 35.10 11.90
C PHE A 198 -4.78 35.89 10.59
N PHE A 199 -3.65 36.44 10.15
CA PHE A 199 -3.56 37.32 8.98
C PHE A 199 -2.97 36.63 7.77
N PHE A 200 -2.27 35.51 7.95
CA PHE A 200 -1.54 34.82 6.87
C PHE A 200 -1.77 33.32 6.89
N HIS A 201 -1.89 32.74 5.69
CA HIS A 201 -2.06 31.29 5.48
C HIS A 201 -1.19 30.81 4.31
N THR A 202 -0.72 29.56 4.36
CA THR A 202 0.01 28.95 3.23
C THR A 202 -0.86 28.00 2.43
N SER A 203 -0.79 28.07 1.10
CA SER A 203 -1.36 27.05 0.21
C SER A 203 -0.48 25.79 0.16
N HIS A 204 -0.98 24.76 -0.52
CA HIS A 204 -0.24 23.52 -0.81
C HIS A 204 0.93 23.73 -1.80
N THR A 205 1.01 24.88 -2.49
CA THR A 205 2.13 25.23 -3.40
C THR A 205 3.13 26.20 -2.77
N GLY A 206 3.03 26.44 -1.47
CA GLY A 206 3.92 27.35 -0.74
C GLY A 206 3.62 28.84 -0.96
N GLN A 207 2.52 29.18 -1.63
CA GLN A 207 2.06 30.57 -1.69
C GLN A 207 1.52 31.00 -0.32
N VAL A 208 1.94 32.17 0.16
CA VAL A 208 1.43 32.77 1.38
C VAL A 208 0.40 33.83 1.01
N LEU A 209 -0.80 33.70 1.57
CA LEU A 209 -1.95 34.55 1.30
C LEU A 209 -2.35 35.34 2.53
N VAL A 210 -2.88 36.54 2.30
CA VAL A 210 -3.50 37.38 3.33
C VAL A 210 -4.91 36.87 3.61
N THR A 211 -5.20 36.49 4.85
CA THR A 211 -6.54 36.08 5.30
C THR A 211 -7.30 37.21 5.98
N ARG A 212 -6.57 38.15 6.57
CA ARG A 212 -7.07 39.37 7.21
C ARG A 212 -6.09 40.49 6.99
N ILE A 213 -6.59 41.72 6.94
CA ILE A 213 -5.77 42.91 6.72
C ILE A 213 -4.92 43.17 7.99
N PRO A 214 -3.58 43.13 7.90
CA PRO A 214 -2.71 43.50 9.01
C PRO A 214 -2.68 45.02 9.20
N ASP A 215 -2.58 45.46 10.45
CA ASP A 215 -2.47 46.86 10.86
C ASP A 215 -0.99 47.16 11.16
N ALA A 216 -0.37 48.04 10.36
CA ALA A 216 1.05 48.32 10.45
C ALA A 216 1.40 49.11 11.72
N GLU A 217 0.49 49.92 12.26
CA GLU A 217 0.68 50.61 13.54
C GLU A 217 0.70 49.64 14.72
N GLN A 218 -0.04 48.53 14.62
CA GLN A 218 -0.01 47.47 15.64
C GLN A 218 1.20 46.55 15.52
N GLN A 219 1.54 46.14 14.29
CA GLN A 219 2.63 45.18 14.05
C GLN A 219 3.26 45.37 12.66
N GLN A 220 4.43 46.01 12.59
CA GLN A 220 5.14 46.25 11.32
C GLN A 220 5.86 45.02 10.75
N ILE A 221 6.19 44.02 11.58
CA ILE A 221 7.01 42.88 11.15
C ILE A 221 6.32 41.59 11.55
N HIS A 222 5.98 40.76 10.56
CA HIS A 222 5.42 39.43 10.78
C HIS A 222 6.44 38.36 10.41
N GLN A 223 6.96 37.65 11.41
CA GLN A 223 7.96 36.61 11.23
C GLN A 223 7.32 35.22 11.27
N PHE A 224 7.79 34.34 10.40
CA PHE A 224 7.26 33.00 10.22
C PHE A 224 8.38 31.97 10.04
N ILE A 225 8.06 30.71 10.33
CA ILE A 225 8.80 29.55 9.86
C ILE A 225 7.89 28.81 8.89
N ILE A 226 8.36 28.54 7.68
CA ILE A 226 7.74 27.56 6.81
C ILE A 226 8.52 26.26 6.89
N THR A 227 7.80 25.14 6.98
CA THR A 227 8.36 23.80 6.87
C THR A 227 7.93 23.21 5.53
N VAL A 228 8.89 22.74 4.74
CA VAL A 228 8.67 21.94 3.54
C VAL A 228 9.02 20.50 3.89
N ARG A 229 8.13 19.57 3.57
CA ARG A 229 8.26 18.15 3.90
C ARG A 229 7.91 17.30 2.69
N ASP A 230 8.76 16.34 2.36
CA ASP A 230 8.38 15.21 1.52
C ASP A 230 7.56 14.20 2.35
N HIS A 231 6.65 13.45 1.73
CA HIS A 231 5.94 12.39 2.44
C HIS A 231 6.80 11.11 2.63
N GLY A 232 8.10 11.19 2.30
CA GLY A 232 9.12 10.15 2.45
C GLY A 232 9.95 10.21 3.74
N GLU A 233 9.64 11.14 4.65
CA GLU A 233 10.15 11.35 6.02
C GLU A 233 10.97 12.63 6.24
N PHE A 234 11.57 13.25 5.21
CA PHE A 234 12.42 14.41 5.42
C PHE A 234 11.67 15.74 5.39
N PHE A 235 12.26 16.73 6.06
CA PHE A 235 11.74 18.09 6.06
C PHE A 235 12.86 19.11 6.20
N ARG A 236 12.61 20.32 5.70
CA ARG A 236 13.43 21.51 5.93
C ARG A 236 12.58 22.66 6.42
N ARG A 237 13.23 23.58 7.13
CA ARG A 237 12.63 24.80 7.65
C ARG A 237 13.43 26.00 7.23
N VAL A 238 12.74 27.08 6.90
CA VAL A 238 13.34 28.40 6.68
C VAL A 238 12.50 29.44 7.39
N SER A 239 13.17 30.39 8.05
CA SER A 239 12.51 31.58 8.58
C SER A 239 12.39 32.64 7.51
N PHE A 240 11.31 33.39 7.55
CA PHE A 240 11.07 34.52 6.66
C PHE A 240 10.21 35.56 7.36
N TYR A 241 10.12 36.76 6.78
CA TYR A 241 9.30 37.82 7.34
C TYR A 241 8.63 38.68 6.27
N PHE A 242 7.52 39.28 6.67
CA PHE A 242 6.88 40.38 5.96
C PHE A 242 7.19 41.70 6.67
N ARG A 243 7.29 42.76 5.88
CA ARG A 243 7.36 44.15 6.33
C ARG A 243 6.46 45.03 5.49
#